data_AF-A0A2E7J2X5-F1
#
_entry.id   AF-A0A2E7J2X5-F1
#
_cell.length_a   1.000
_cell.length_b   1.000
_cell.length_c   1.000
_cell.angle_alpha   90.00
_cell.angle_beta   90.00
_cell.angle_gamma   90.00
#
_symmetry.space_group_name_H-M   'P 1'
#
loop_
_entity.id
_entity.type
_entity.pdbx_description
1 polymer ?
#
loop_
_entity_poly.entity_id
_entity_poly.type
_entity_poly.pdbx_seq_one_letter_code
_entity_poly.pdbx_strand_id
1 'polypeptide(L)'
;MSLVPGYKYTFCIDFSERGDVYLLSDSNLEQYRFDYECRNNDFFDEMIQGLCDFDSVPVEWRDMLVWLPFRDAHAYESVTYEEFSVSIDTSGSSWSLAGMTGGDNYQEFHLILDGWDNGRPNDEGASGDMSVEVLIDVERRVTLPNYTAYLVIGALPLSCIIIPIVFHSKYHSTASEGEDSGEMREVPFLKEG
;
A
#
# COMPACT_ATOMS: atom_id res chain seq x y z
N MET A 1 12.97 14.15 0.75
CA MET A 1 12.08 14.96 -0.11
C MET A 1 10.64 14.81 0.34
N SER A 2 9.80 15.82 0.17
CA SER A 2 8.37 15.72 0.50
C SER A 2 7.57 15.41 -0.76
N LEU A 3 6.98 14.22 -0.82
CA LEU A 3 6.12 13.80 -1.91
C LEU A 3 4.66 14.15 -1.55
N VAL A 4 3.95 14.82 -2.45
CA VAL A 4 2.61 15.36 -2.20
C VAL A 4 1.56 14.52 -2.91
N PRO A 5 0.40 14.24 -2.27
CA PRO A 5 -0.68 13.53 -2.95
C PRO A 5 -1.22 14.27 -4.18
N GLY A 6 -1.71 13.50 -5.15
CA GLY A 6 -2.19 14.04 -6.43
C GLY A 6 -1.09 14.34 -7.45
N TYR A 7 0.14 13.97 -7.16
CA TYR A 7 1.25 13.96 -8.13
C TYR A 7 1.82 12.56 -8.32
N LYS A 8 2.33 12.32 -9.52
CA LYS A 8 3.18 11.18 -9.88
C LYS A 8 4.59 11.72 -10.04
N TYR A 9 5.55 11.06 -9.39
CA TYR A 9 6.96 11.39 -9.44
C TYR A 9 7.66 10.29 -10.23
N THR A 10 8.36 10.63 -11.30
CA THR A 10 9.18 9.69 -12.06
C THR A 10 10.63 10.03 -11.81
N PHE A 11 11.38 9.08 -11.28
CA PHE A 11 12.81 9.18 -11.02
C PHE A 11 13.55 8.54 -12.17
N CYS A 12 14.47 9.27 -12.77
CA CYS A 12 15.45 8.76 -13.72
C CYS A 12 16.83 8.93 -13.08
N ILE A 13 17.53 7.84 -12.86
CA ILE A 13 18.78 7.80 -12.12
C ILE A 13 19.81 7.16 -13.03
N ASP A 14 20.90 7.89 -13.29
CA ASP A 14 22.00 7.46 -14.14
C ASP A 14 23.29 7.48 -13.32
N PHE A 15 23.94 6.33 -13.21
CA PHE A 15 25.16 6.16 -12.44
C PHE A 15 26.38 6.09 -13.37
N SER A 16 27.49 6.70 -12.93
CA SER A 16 28.77 6.56 -13.63
C SER A 16 29.36 5.15 -13.55
N GLU A 17 29.03 4.42 -12.49
CA GLU A 17 29.38 3.02 -12.23
C GLU A 17 28.12 2.25 -11.80
N ARG A 18 28.21 0.97 -11.44
CA ARG A 18 27.03 0.26 -10.90
C ARG A 18 26.78 0.69 -9.46
N GLY A 19 25.51 0.74 -9.07
CA GLY A 19 25.11 1.00 -7.69
C GLY A 19 23.65 0.63 -7.46
N ASP A 20 23.18 0.94 -6.25
CA ASP A 20 21.88 0.49 -5.77
C ASP A 20 20.96 1.68 -5.47
N VAL A 21 19.65 1.47 -5.68
CA VAL A 21 18.62 2.51 -5.52
C VAL A 21 17.48 2.04 -4.65
N TYR A 22 17.17 2.83 -3.62
CA TYR A 22 16.02 2.61 -2.76
C TYR A 22 15.23 3.89 -2.51
N LEU A 23 13.91 3.77 -2.48
CA LEU A 23 13.06 4.82 -1.92
C LEU A 23 12.52 4.35 -0.57
N LEU A 24 12.89 5.04 0.51
CA LEU A 24 12.53 4.65 1.87
C LEU A 24 11.57 5.67 2.50
N SER A 25 10.66 5.18 3.35
CA SER A 25 9.98 6.02 4.33
C SER A 25 10.93 6.37 5.47
N ASP A 26 10.56 7.37 6.27
CA ASP A 26 11.34 7.77 7.44
C ASP A 26 11.62 6.61 8.42
N SER A 27 10.62 5.77 8.69
CA SER A 27 10.79 4.57 9.54
C SER A 27 11.82 3.58 8.99
N ASN A 28 11.82 3.38 7.67
CA ASN A 28 12.70 2.41 7.02
C ASN A 28 14.11 2.98 6.81
N LEU A 29 14.24 4.31 6.75
CA LEU A 29 15.55 4.97 6.75
C LEU A 29 16.31 4.70 8.05
N GLU A 30 15.64 4.77 9.20
CA GLU A 30 16.27 4.50 10.49
C GLU A 30 16.75 3.05 10.60
N GLN A 31 15.95 2.10 10.09
CA GLN A 31 16.36 0.69 10.00
C GLN A 31 17.52 0.49 9.01
N TYR A 32 17.51 1.16 7.87
CA TYR A 32 18.61 1.12 6.89
C TYR A 32 19.91 1.66 7.50
N ARG A 33 19.86 2.79 8.22
CA ARG A 33 21.02 3.35 8.93
C ARG A 33 21.55 2.38 9.98
N PHE A 34 20.65 1.72 10.71
CA PHE A 34 21.04 0.69 11.67
C PHE A 34 21.80 -0.47 11.01
N ASP A 35 21.30 -0.99 9.87
CA ASP A 35 21.96 -2.05 9.10
C ASP A 35 23.34 -1.59 8.56
N TYR A 36 23.42 -0.37 8.02
CA TYR A 36 24.68 0.25 7.59
C TYR A 36 25.71 0.29 8.73
N GLU A 37 25.31 0.81 9.88
CA GLU A 37 26.20 0.92 11.05
C GLU A 37 26.62 -0.46 11.57
N CYS A 38 25.69 -1.42 11.64
CA CYS A 38 25.98 -2.79 12.08
C CYS A 38 27.07 -3.49 11.26
N ARG A 39 27.22 -3.14 9.99
CA ARG A 39 28.17 -3.79 9.06
C ARG A 39 29.45 -3.01 8.85
N ASN A 40 29.38 -1.68 8.95
CA ASN A 40 30.52 -0.81 8.66
C ASN A 40 31.21 -0.29 9.91
N ASN A 41 30.57 -0.31 11.08
CA ASN A 41 31.11 0.25 12.31
C ASN A 41 30.90 -0.67 13.54
N ASP A 42 31.95 -0.86 14.34
CA ASP A 42 31.88 -1.60 15.63
C ASP A 42 31.28 -0.73 16.77
N PHE A 43 30.40 0.21 16.46
CA PHE A 43 29.97 1.26 17.40
C PHE A 43 29.00 0.78 18.47
N PHE A 44 28.41 -0.40 18.29
CA PHE A 44 27.33 -0.91 19.13
C PHE A 44 27.83 -1.74 20.31
N ASP A 45 27.21 -1.49 21.48
CA ASP A 45 27.45 -2.24 22.71
C ASP A 45 27.07 -3.74 22.53
N GLU A 46 27.61 -4.62 23.37
CA GLU A 46 27.50 -6.10 23.24
C GLU A 46 26.05 -6.60 23.07
N MET A 47 25.08 -5.90 23.68
CA MET A 47 23.64 -6.19 23.57
C MET A 47 23.05 -5.84 22.18
N ILE A 48 23.47 -4.72 21.58
CA ILE A 48 22.97 -4.26 20.28
C ILE A 48 23.68 -5.01 19.15
N GLN A 49 24.93 -5.44 19.37
CA GLN A 49 25.66 -6.27 18.42
C GLN A 49 24.96 -7.62 18.16
N GLY A 50 24.24 -8.15 19.15
CA GLY A 50 23.36 -9.31 18.96
C GLY A 50 22.18 -9.05 18.00
N LEU A 51 21.72 -7.81 17.85
CA LEU A 51 20.70 -7.47 16.86
C LEU A 51 21.27 -7.30 15.44
N CYS A 52 22.58 -7.08 15.32
CA CYS A 52 23.27 -7.04 14.02
C CYS A 52 23.43 -8.44 13.43
N ASP A 53 23.51 -9.49 14.26
CA ASP A 53 23.43 -10.87 13.79
C ASP A 53 21.96 -11.30 13.64
N PHE A 54 21.43 -11.07 12.44
CA PHE A 54 20.06 -11.43 12.08
C PHE A 54 19.71 -12.89 12.37
N ASP A 55 20.70 -13.79 12.33
CA ASP A 55 20.45 -15.21 12.59
C ASP A 55 20.21 -15.53 14.06
N SER A 56 20.70 -14.68 14.95
CA SER A 56 20.47 -14.78 16.39
C SER A 56 19.11 -14.21 16.84
N VAL A 57 18.48 -13.38 16.00
CA VAL A 57 17.17 -12.78 16.29
C VAL A 57 16.05 -13.78 15.98
N PRO A 58 15.09 -14.01 16.90
CA PRO A 58 13.92 -14.84 16.64
C PRO A 58 13.15 -14.35 15.42
N VAL A 59 12.61 -15.28 14.63
CA VAL A 59 11.95 -14.97 13.34
C VAL A 59 10.78 -13.99 13.49
N GLU A 60 10.11 -13.99 14.65
CA GLU A 60 8.99 -13.09 14.97
C GLU A 60 9.43 -11.63 15.09
N TRP A 61 10.70 -11.39 15.39
CA TRP A 61 11.26 -10.05 15.59
C TRP A 61 12.13 -9.56 14.43
N ARG A 62 12.55 -10.45 13.53
CA ARG A 62 13.36 -10.09 12.36
C ARG A 62 12.69 -9.03 11.49
N ASP A 63 11.38 -9.11 11.30
CA ASP A 63 10.62 -8.17 10.47
C ASP A 63 10.67 -6.72 11.00
N MET A 64 10.95 -6.52 12.30
CA MET A 64 11.09 -5.17 12.87
C MET A 64 12.48 -4.54 12.63
N LEU A 65 13.45 -5.36 12.23
CA LEU A 65 14.84 -4.95 12.03
C LEU A 65 15.20 -4.83 10.55
N VAL A 66 14.44 -5.48 9.66
CA VAL A 66 14.63 -5.38 8.21
C VAL A 66 14.00 -4.09 7.70
N TRP A 67 14.78 -3.32 6.94
CA TRP A 67 14.27 -2.19 6.16
C TRP A 67 13.69 -2.67 4.83
N LEU A 68 12.63 -2.02 4.37
CA LEU A 68 11.98 -2.35 3.09
C LEU A 68 11.86 -1.10 2.20
N PRO A 69 12.11 -1.22 0.88
CA PRO A 69 11.73 -0.20 -0.08
C PRO A 69 10.23 0.12 -0.02
N PHE A 70 9.90 1.35 -0.36
CA PHE A 70 8.52 1.82 -0.34
C PHE A 70 7.72 1.20 -1.48
N ARG A 71 6.87 0.21 -1.16
CA ARG A 71 5.79 -0.41 -1.98
C ARG A 71 6.00 -0.45 -3.50
N ASP A 72 5.86 0.72 -4.15
CA ASP A 72 5.90 0.90 -5.60
C ASP A 72 7.35 1.04 -6.14
N ALA A 73 8.31 1.29 -5.27
CA ALA A 73 9.75 1.27 -5.55
C ALA A 73 10.32 -0.07 -5.11
N HIS A 74 10.96 -0.77 -6.05
CA HIS A 74 11.68 -2.01 -5.75
C HIS A 74 13.06 -1.70 -5.14
N ALA A 75 13.70 -2.76 -4.63
CA ALA A 75 15.13 -2.75 -4.38
C ALA A 75 15.82 -2.94 -5.74
N TYR A 76 16.41 -1.87 -6.29
CA TYR A 76 17.12 -1.95 -7.56
C TYR A 76 18.61 -2.13 -7.26
N GLU A 77 19.11 -3.33 -7.51
CA GLU A 77 20.46 -3.77 -7.14
C GLU A 77 21.35 -3.87 -8.39
N SER A 78 22.61 -3.45 -8.28
CA SER A 78 23.64 -3.53 -9.31
C SER A 78 23.18 -2.94 -10.66
N VAL A 79 22.67 -1.71 -10.62
CA VAL A 79 22.13 -1.02 -11.80
C VAL A 79 23.04 0.12 -12.26
N THR A 80 23.00 0.42 -13.57
CA THR A 80 23.71 1.57 -14.16
C THR A 80 22.75 2.71 -14.50
N TYR A 81 21.54 2.37 -14.91
CA TYR A 81 20.45 3.30 -15.13
C TYR A 81 19.18 2.68 -14.58
N GLU A 82 18.38 3.44 -13.84
CA GLU A 82 17.02 3.04 -13.51
C GLU A 82 15.99 4.13 -13.62
N GLU A 83 14.80 3.68 -13.97
CA GLU A 83 13.62 4.53 -14.07
C GLU A 83 12.44 3.89 -13.35
N PHE A 84 11.92 4.60 -12.35
CA PHE A 84 10.72 4.16 -11.65
C PHE A 84 9.83 5.34 -11.29
N SER A 85 8.55 5.07 -11.13
CA SER A 85 7.57 6.10 -10.80
C SER A 85 6.77 5.76 -9.56
N VAL A 86 6.62 6.74 -8.68
CA VAL A 86 5.90 6.60 -7.42
C VAL A 86 4.79 7.63 -7.35
N SER A 87 3.67 7.23 -6.75
CA SER A 87 2.52 8.10 -6.63
C SER A 87 1.89 7.98 -5.24
N ILE A 88 1.74 9.10 -4.54
CA ILE A 88 1.34 9.12 -3.14
C ILE A 88 -0.16 9.36 -3.02
N ASP A 89 -0.91 8.36 -2.58
CA ASP A 89 -2.39 8.40 -2.49
C ASP A 89 -2.91 9.10 -1.22
N THR A 90 -2.08 9.21 -0.18
CA THR A 90 -2.47 9.78 1.11
C THR A 90 -1.34 10.62 1.69
N SER A 91 -1.68 11.75 2.31
CA SER A 91 -0.74 12.58 3.06
C SER A 91 -0.58 12.10 4.52
N GLY A 92 -1.32 11.07 4.92
CA GLY A 92 -1.30 10.53 6.28
C GLY A 92 -0.17 9.51 6.48
N SER A 93 0.34 9.45 7.71
CA SER A 93 1.32 8.43 8.10
C SER A 93 0.84 7.00 7.83
N SER A 94 1.76 6.11 7.44
CA SER A 94 1.55 4.67 7.23
C SER A 94 0.96 3.95 8.46
N TRP A 95 1.10 4.52 9.67
CA TRP A 95 0.52 3.99 10.90
C TRP A 95 -0.80 4.66 11.32
N SER A 96 -1.34 5.59 10.51
CA SER A 96 -2.66 6.16 10.77
C SER A 96 -3.75 5.18 10.36
N LEU A 97 -4.31 4.47 11.33
CA LEU A 97 -5.57 3.76 11.16
C LEU A 97 -6.64 4.80 10.77
N ALA A 98 -6.96 4.87 9.48
CA ALA A 98 -8.01 5.73 8.91
C ALA A 98 -7.96 7.21 9.39
N GLY A 99 -6.75 7.78 9.55
CA GLY A 99 -6.58 9.19 9.93
C GLY A 99 -7.00 9.55 11.36
N MET A 100 -7.20 8.58 12.26
CA MET A 100 -7.67 8.83 13.63
C MET A 100 -6.55 9.16 14.64
N THR A 101 -5.29 8.92 14.29
CA THR A 101 -4.13 9.24 15.15
C THR A 101 -3.33 10.35 14.48
N GLY A 102 -3.29 11.51 15.12
CA GLY A 102 -2.65 12.74 14.64
C GLY A 102 -1.12 12.64 14.59
N GLY A 103 -0.60 11.92 13.61
CA GLY A 103 0.76 12.08 13.13
C GLY A 103 0.81 13.17 12.06
N ASP A 104 2.00 13.72 11.83
CA ASP A 104 2.25 14.81 10.90
C ASP A 104 1.61 14.58 9.52
N ASN A 105 1.08 15.66 8.93
CA ASN A 105 0.31 15.64 7.69
C ASN A 105 1.16 15.43 6.43
N TYR A 106 2.42 15.01 6.57
CA TYR A 106 3.35 14.84 5.47
C TYR A 106 4.19 13.59 5.71
N GLN A 107 4.20 12.70 4.73
CA GLN A 107 5.11 11.56 4.71
C GLN A 107 6.41 11.99 4.01
N GLU A 108 7.52 11.92 4.73
CA GLU A 108 8.85 12.16 4.15
C GLU A 108 9.40 10.88 3.53
N PHE A 109 10.00 11.06 2.35
CA PHE A 109 10.64 9.98 1.59
C PHE A 109 12.09 10.31 1.32
N HIS A 110 12.92 9.29 1.38
CA HIS A 110 14.37 9.38 1.23
C HIS A 110 14.79 8.51 0.05
N LEU A 111 15.36 9.14 -0.97
CA LEU A 111 15.99 8.42 -2.08
C LEU A 111 17.41 8.09 -1.65
N ILE A 112 17.70 6.82 -1.53
CA ILE A 112 19.01 6.28 -1.18
C ILE A 112 19.65 5.81 -2.47
N LEU A 113 20.87 6.27 -2.67
CA LEU A 113 21.77 5.89 -3.73
C LEU A 113 23.01 5.43 -3.01
N ASP A 114 23.34 4.16 -3.13
CA ASP A 114 24.47 3.62 -2.43
C ASP A 114 25.26 2.64 -3.30
N GLY A 115 26.41 2.23 -2.78
CA GLY A 115 27.31 1.29 -3.41
C GLY A 115 28.11 0.57 -2.34
N TRP A 116 27.43 0.07 -1.30
CA TRP A 116 28.01 -0.71 -0.21
C TRP A 116 27.22 -2.00 -0.02
N ASP A 117 27.90 -3.05 0.46
CA ASP A 117 27.30 -4.39 0.54
C ASP A 117 26.29 -4.52 1.71
N ASN A 118 25.01 -4.30 1.38
CA ASN A 118 23.84 -4.53 2.23
C ASN A 118 23.35 -5.99 2.18
N GLY A 119 24.07 -6.90 1.51
CA GLY A 119 23.89 -8.35 1.59
C GLY A 119 22.59 -8.84 0.99
N ARG A 120 21.87 -7.99 0.25
CA ARG A 120 20.72 -8.41 -0.55
C ARG A 120 21.19 -9.26 -1.74
N PRO A 121 20.31 -10.10 -2.30
CA PRO A 121 20.65 -10.85 -3.50
C PRO A 121 20.91 -9.91 -4.69
N ASN A 122 22.09 -10.04 -5.31
CA ASN A 122 22.56 -9.24 -6.46
C ASN A 122 22.94 -7.79 -6.16
N ASP A 123 23.16 -7.48 -4.88
CA ASP A 123 23.74 -6.24 -4.41
C ASP A 123 25.07 -5.91 -5.11
N GLU A 124 25.31 -4.62 -5.39
CA GLU A 124 26.60 -4.20 -5.90
C GLU A 124 27.61 -4.20 -4.74
N GLY A 125 28.71 -4.93 -4.92
CA GLY A 125 29.77 -4.93 -3.93
C GLY A 125 30.32 -3.52 -3.73
N ALA A 126 30.90 -3.26 -2.55
CA ALA A 126 31.39 -1.93 -2.19
C ALA A 126 32.24 -1.28 -3.29
N SER A 127 31.67 -0.30 -3.99
CA SER A 127 32.36 0.48 -5.04
C SER A 127 32.84 1.81 -4.47
N GLY A 128 33.90 2.35 -5.06
CA GLY A 128 34.57 3.57 -4.59
C GLY A 128 33.78 4.84 -4.91
N ASP A 129 34.43 5.81 -5.55
CA ASP A 129 33.78 7.07 -5.88
C ASP A 129 32.73 6.88 -6.98
N MET A 130 31.46 7.06 -6.63
CA MET A 130 30.32 7.03 -7.56
C MET A 130 29.83 8.45 -7.87
N SER A 131 29.53 8.72 -9.15
CA SER A 131 28.83 9.93 -9.58
C SER A 131 27.44 9.54 -10.07
N VAL A 132 26.41 10.24 -9.59
CA VAL A 132 25.02 9.94 -9.95
C VAL A 132 24.30 11.19 -10.42
N GLU A 133 23.63 11.08 -11.56
CA GLU A 133 22.69 12.08 -12.06
C GLU A 133 21.26 11.64 -11.72
N VAL A 134 20.49 12.55 -11.09
CA VAL A 134 19.10 12.28 -10.71
C VAL A 134 18.20 13.34 -11.33
N LEU A 135 17.27 12.87 -12.16
CA LEU A 135 16.22 13.67 -12.76
C LEU A 135 14.88 13.23 -12.16
N ILE A 136 14.08 14.20 -11.73
CA ILE A 136 12.77 13.94 -11.13
C ILE A 136 11.73 14.69 -11.95
N ASP A 137 10.91 13.95 -12.68
CA ASP A 137 9.75 14.50 -13.37
C ASP A 137 8.51 14.44 -12.48
N VAL A 138 7.72 15.51 -12.48
CA VAL A 138 6.57 15.69 -11.59
C VAL A 138 5.34 16.01 -12.42
N GLU A 139 4.45 15.03 -12.51
CA GLU A 139 3.21 15.13 -13.26
C GLU A 139 2.01 15.19 -12.32
N ARG A 140 1.01 16.02 -12.65
CA ARG A 140 -0.27 16.01 -11.92
C ARG A 140 -1.08 14.79 -12.36
N ARG A 141 -1.49 13.98 -11.40
CA ARG A 141 -2.36 12.82 -11.66
C ARG A 141 -3.80 13.13 -11.24
N VAL A 142 -4.75 12.59 -11.98
CA VAL A 142 -6.16 12.60 -11.59
C VAL A 142 -6.41 11.33 -10.79
N THR A 143 -6.55 11.46 -9.47
CA THR A 143 -6.95 10.34 -8.62
C THR A 143 -8.47 10.20 -8.64
N LEU A 144 -8.96 8.95 -8.62
CA LEU A 144 -10.36 8.70 -8.35
C LEU A 144 -10.69 9.19 -6.93
N PRO A 145 -11.85 9.81 -6.70
CA PRO A 145 -12.25 10.19 -5.35
C PRO A 145 -12.28 8.98 -4.41
N ASN A 146 -11.85 9.16 -3.16
CA ASN A 146 -11.73 8.09 -2.17
C ASN A 146 -13.06 7.33 -1.94
N TYR A 147 -14.21 7.97 -2.18
CA TYR A 147 -15.52 7.32 -2.01
C TYR A 147 -15.82 6.26 -3.06
N THR A 148 -15.13 6.25 -4.20
CA THR A 148 -15.40 5.30 -5.30
C THR A 148 -15.10 3.87 -4.88
N ALA A 149 -14.03 3.62 -4.12
CA ALA A 149 -13.72 2.31 -3.56
C ALA A 149 -14.82 1.81 -2.62
N TYR A 150 -15.33 2.67 -1.74
CA TYR A 150 -16.43 2.31 -0.84
C TYR A 150 -17.72 2.01 -1.59
N LEU A 151 -18.02 2.73 -2.68
CA LEU A 151 -19.17 2.42 -3.53
C LEU A 151 -19.02 1.06 -4.21
N VAL A 152 -17.83 0.73 -4.74
CA VAL A 152 -17.58 -0.56 -5.40
C VAL A 152 -17.67 -1.72 -4.42
N ILE A 153 -17.00 -1.62 -3.27
CA ILE A 153 -17.02 -2.66 -2.24
C ILE A 153 -18.42 -2.77 -1.60
N GLY A 154 -19.07 -1.64 -1.36
CA GLY A 154 -20.40 -1.57 -0.75
C GLY A 154 -21.53 -1.98 -1.69
N ALA A 155 -21.34 -1.91 -3.01
CA ALA A 155 -22.37 -2.27 -3.98
C ALA A 155 -22.82 -3.72 -3.84
N LEU A 156 -21.89 -4.65 -3.57
CA LEU A 156 -22.19 -6.08 -3.47
C LEU A 156 -23.11 -6.40 -2.26
N PRO A 157 -22.77 -6.05 -1.00
CA PRO A 157 -23.66 -6.28 0.14
C PRO A 157 -24.96 -5.46 0.03
N LEU A 158 -24.93 -4.23 -0.50
CA LEU A 158 -26.16 -3.46 -0.75
C LEU A 158 -27.07 -4.15 -1.75
N SER A 159 -26.51 -4.76 -2.81
CA SER A 159 -27.30 -5.50 -3.80
C SER A 159 -28.04 -6.69 -3.17
N CYS A 160 -27.39 -7.41 -2.24
CA CYS A 160 -28.00 -8.53 -1.52
C CYS A 160 -29.18 -8.11 -0.65
N ILE A 161 -29.28 -6.83 -0.26
CA ILE A 161 -30.39 -6.29 0.54
C ILE A 161 -31.48 -5.70 -0.38
N ILE A 162 -31.09 -4.87 -1.35
CA ILE A 162 -32.02 -4.15 -2.22
C ILE A 162 -32.77 -5.11 -3.14
N ILE A 163 -32.08 -6.09 -3.73
CA ILE A 163 -32.68 -7.00 -4.72
C ILE A 163 -33.86 -7.80 -4.11
N PRO A 164 -33.74 -8.46 -2.94
CA PRO A 164 -34.86 -9.14 -2.31
C PRO A 164 -36.04 -8.22 -1.98
N ILE A 165 -35.77 -7.00 -1.50
CA ILE A 165 -36.83 -6.03 -1.15
C ILE A 165 -37.64 -5.65 -2.39
N VAL A 166 -36.96 -5.37 -3.51
CA VAL A 166 -37.63 -5.02 -4.78
C VAL A 166 -38.47 -6.20 -5.28
N PHE A 167 -37.94 -7.42 -5.25
CA PHE A 167 -38.71 -8.61 -5.65
C PHE A 167 -39.93 -8.84 -4.74
N HIS A 168 -39.76 -8.71 -3.42
CA HIS A 168 -40.84 -8.87 -2.46
C HIS A 168 -41.94 -7.82 -2.64
N SER A 169 -41.57 -6.55 -2.81
CA SER A 169 -42.52 -5.46 -3.03
C SER A 169 -43.31 -5.65 -4.33
N LYS A 170 -42.67 -6.06 -5.43
CA LYS A 170 -43.38 -6.35 -6.68
C LYS A 170 -44.30 -7.55 -6.55
N TYR A 171 -43.87 -8.60 -5.87
CA TYR A 171 -44.72 -9.78 -5.66
C TYR A 171 -45.98 -9.40 -4.87
N HIS A 172 -45.84 -8.61 -3.80
CA HIS A 172 -46.97 -8.15 -2.99
C HIS A 172 -47.90 -7.17 -3.72
N SER A 173 -47.37 -6.26 -4.54
CA SER A 173 -48.21 -5.32 -5.31
C SER A 173 -49.04 -6.04 -6.38
N THR A 174 -48.45 -7.02 -7.06
CA THR A 174 -49.14 -7.81 -8.09
C THR A 174 -50.21 -8.74 -7.47
N ALA A 175 -49.97 -9.23 -6.25
CA ALA A 175 -50.98 -9.99 -5.51
C ALA A 175 -52.18 -9.13 -5.11
N SER A 176 -51.94 -7.87 -4.72
CA SER A 176 -53.02 -6.92 -4.37
C SER A 176 -53.83 -6.45 -5.59
N GLU A 177 -53.21 -6.35 -6.77
CA GLU A 177 -53.92 -6.04 -8.03
C GLU A 177 -54.80 -7.22 -8.51
N GLY A 178 -54.46 -8.46 -8.14
CA GLY A 178 -55.27 -9.65 -8.43
C GLY A 178 -56.51 -9.81 -7.54
N GLU A 179 -56.56 -9.15 -6.38
CA GLU A 179 -57.74 -9.14 -5.50
C GLU A 179 -58.78 -8.08 -5.91
N ASP A 180 -58.39 -7.04 -6.66
CA ASP A 180 -59.29 -5.95 -7.08
C ASP A 180 -60.01 -6.25 -8.41
N SER A 181 -59.59 -7.28 -9.17
CA SER A 181 -60.42 -7.89 -10.22
C SER A 181 -61.38 -8.89 -9.59
N GLY A 182 -62.48 -8.38 -9.06
CA GLY A 182 -63.52 -9.13 -8.34
C GLY A 182 -64.18 -10.23 -9.14
N GLU A 183 -63.55 -11.41 -9.19
CA GLU A 183 -64.24 -12.66 -9.47
C GLU A 183 -64.49 -13.37 -8.13
N MET A 184 -65.64 -13.08 -7.52
CA MET A 184 -66.16 -13.84 -6.39
C MET A 184 -66.29 -15.31 -6.81
N ARG A 185 -65.30 -16.12 -6.44
CA ARG A 185 -65.30 -17.55 -6.70
C ARG A 185 -66.22 -18.22 -5.69
N GLU A 186 -67.48 -18.45 -6.08
CA GLU A 186 -68.44 -19.18 -5.24
C GLU A 186 -67.91 -20.58 -4.94
N VAL A 187 -67.70 -20.87 -3.65
CA VAL A 187 -67.37 -22.20 -3.16
C VAL A 187 -68.66 -23.00 -2.96
N PRO A 188 -68.77 -24.23 -3.51
CA PRO A 188 -70.00 -24.99 -3.42
C PRO A 188 -70.18 -25.49 -1.99
N PHE A 189 -71.37 -25.27 -1.43
CA PHE A 189 -71.73 -25.78 -0.11
C PHE A 189 -71.84 -27.31 -0.12
N LEU A 190 -71.26 -27.92 0.92
CA LEU A 190 -71.38 -29.35 1.18
C LEU A 190 -72.85 -29.67 1.48
N LYS A 191 -73.46 -30.52 0.66
CA LYS A 191 -74.75 -31.13 0.99
C LYS A 191 -74.54 -32.12 2.11
N GLU A 192 -75.16 -31.87 3.26
CA GLU A 192 -75.40 -32.91 4.25
C GLU A 192 -76.47 -33.87 3.70
N GLY A 193 -76.10 -35.15 3.59
CA GLY A 193 -76.96 -36.25 3.17
C GLY A 193 -76.28 -37.57 3.46
#